data_AF-A0A2V5IWR7-F1
#
_entry.id   AF-A0A2V5IWR7-F1
#
_cell.length_a   1.000
_cell.length_b   1.000
_cell.length_c   1.000
_cell.angle_alpha   90.00
_cell.angle_beta   90.00
_cell.angle_gamma   90.00
#
_symmetry.space_group_name_H-M   'P 1'
#
loop_
_entity.id
_entity.type
_entity.pdbx_description
1 polymer ?
#
loop_
_entity_poly.entity_id
_entity_poly.type
_entity_poly.pdbx_seq_one_letter_code
_entity_poly.pdbx_strand_id
1 'polypeptide(L)' 'VLALASSYASASPAAYGVCQAGCAAVVMACYSGAGYTWGASLGATIPASILACNSAFGTCQSACAAVLLAPFP' A
#
# COMPACT_ATOMS: atom_id res chain seq x y z
N VAL A 1 5.05 29.32 14.18
CA VAL A 1 4.40 28.94 12.89
C VAL A 1 5.27 28.00 12.06
N LEU A 2 6.53 28.34 11.76
CA LEU A 2 7.39 27.48 10.91
C LEU A 2 7.81 26.13 11.56
N ALA A 3 8.00 26.08 12.88
CA ALA A 3 8.37 24.83 13.57
C ALA A 3 7.24 23.81 13.63
N LEU A 4 6.01 24.30 13.74
CA LEU A 4 4.85 23.45 13.64
C LEU A 4 4.71 22.94 12.17
N ALA A 5 5.02 23.78 11.14
CA ALA A 5 5.09 23.41 9.69
C ALA A 5 5.84 22.10 9.41
N SER A 6 6.99 21.97 10.06
CA SER A 6 7.85 20.80 9.95
C SER A 6 7.25 19.55 10.58
N SER A 7 6.53 19.66 11.70
CA SER A 7 5.85 18.52 12.32
C SER A 7 4.65 18.02 11.49
N TYR A 8 3.91 18.90 10.83
CA TYR A 8 2.76 18.49 10.01
C TYR A 8 3.14 17.93 8.63
N ALA A 9 4.21 18.44 8.01
CA ALA A 9 4.76 17.86 6.79
C ALA A 9 5.37 16.46 7.01
N SER A 10 5.62 16.06 8.27
CA SER A 10 6.13 14.73 8.64
C SER A 10 5.01 13.72 8.87
N ALA A 11 3.83 14.19 9.31
CA ALA A 11 2.66 13.34 9.57
C ALA A 11 2.04 12.79 8.26
N SER A 12 2.09 13.55 7.17
CA SER A 12 1.59 13.12 5.86
C SER A 12 2.39 11.96 5.24
N PRO A 13 3.74 11.97 5.20
CA PRO A 13 4.54 10.80 4.85
C PRO A 13 4.31 9.61 5.78
N ALA A 14 4.16 9.85 7.09
CA ALA A 14 3.92 8.77 8.05
C ALA A 14 2.57 8.09 7.79
N ALA A 15 1.50 8.86 7.59
CA ALA A 15 0.18 8.34 7.28
C ALA A 15 0.15 7.61 5.92
N TYR A 16 0.85 8.13 4.92
CA TYR A 16 1.05 7.45 3.64
C TYR A 16 1.76 6.10 3.83
N GLY A 17 2.83 6.07 4.63
CA GLY A 17 3.56 4.85 4.97
C GLY A 17 2.68 3.81 5.68
N VAL A 18 1.84 4.23 6.63
CA VAL A 18 0.87 3.35 7.29
C VAL A 18 -0.16 2.79 6.31
N CYS A 19 -0.68 3.61 5.40
CA CYS A 19 -1.60 3.16 4.35
C CYS A 19 -0.93 2.10 3.46
N GLN A 20 0.29 2.36 3.01
CA GLN A 20 1.05 1.41 2.19
C GLN A 20 1.31 0.09 2.94
N ALA A 21 1.68 0.17 4.22
CA ALA A 21 1.91 -1.00 5.06
C ALA A 21 0.62 -1.83 5.22
N GLY A 22 -0.53 -1.17 5.40
CA GLY A 22 -1.84 -1.83 5.43
C GLY A 22 -2.15 -2.57 4.12
N CYS A 23 -1.97 -1.90 2.97
CA CYS A 23 -2.15 -2.53 1.66
C CYS A 23 -1.19 -3.73 1.47
N ALA A 24 0.06 -3.61 1.93
CA ALA A 24 1.05 -4.70 1.88
C ALA A 24 0.62 -5.89 2.76
N ALA A 25 0.08 -5.64 3.95
CA ALA A 25 -0.45 -6.70 4.82
C ALA A 25 -1.62 -7.45 4.16
N VAL A 26 -2.53 -6.74 3.47
CA VAL A 26 -3.67 -7.34 2.77
C VAL A 26 -3.22 -8.22 1.60
N VAL A 27 -2.27 -7.76 0.77
CA VAL A 27 -1.78 -8.57 -0.36
C VAL A 27 -1.02 -9.80 0.13
N MET A 28 -0.25 -9.69 1.22
CA MET A 28 0.41 -10.82 1.88
C MET A 28 -0.61 -11.87 2.34
N ALA A 29 -1.72 -11.44 2.94
CA ALA A 29 -2.80 -12.33 3.36
C ALA A 29 -3.49 -13.00 2.16
N CYS A 30 -3.74 -12.26 1.08
CA CYS A 30 -4.33 -12.77 -0.16
C CYS A 30 -3.45 -13.87 -0.79
N TYR A 31 -2.15 -13.61 -0.90
CA TYR A 31 -1.16 -14.58 -1.37
C TYR A 31 -1.11 -15.82 -0.48
N SER A 32 -1.08 -15.63 0.84
CA SER A 32 -1.05 -16.73 1.81
C SER A 32 -2.31 -17.61 1.70
N GLY A 33 -3.49 -17.00 1.54
CA GLY A 33 -4.75 -17.72 1.30
C GLY A 33 -4.76 -18.49 -0.03
N ALA A 34 -4.02 -18.03 -1.02
CA ALA A 34 -3.82 -18.73 -2.29
C ALA A 34 -2.68 -19.76 -2.26
N GLY A 35 -1.93 -19.87 -1.16
CA GLY A 35 -0.80 -20.81 -1.03
C GLY A 35 0.50 -20.35 -1.71
N TYR A 36 0.64 -19.04 -1.96
CA TYR A 36 1.84 -18.45 -2.57
C TYR A 36 2.56 -17.50 -1.60
N THR A 37 3.86 -17.32 -1.83
CA THR A 37 4.65 -16.28 -1.15
C THR A 37 4.72 -15.02 -2.01
N TRP A 38 4.46 -13.86 -1.38
CA TRP A 38 4.42 -12.57 -2.05
C TRP A 38 5.82 -12.16 -2.56
N GLY A 39 5.86 -11.58 -3.76
CA GLY A 39 7.11 -11.18 -4.41
C GLY A 39 7.93 -12.33 -5.03
N ALA A 40 7.57 -13.61 -4.78
CA ALA A 40 8.28 -14.75 -5.36
C ALA A 40 7.77 -15.13 -6.77
N SER A 41 6.57 -14.67 -7.14
CA SER A 41 5.97 -14.93 -8.46
C SER A 41 6.33 -13.79 -9.43
N LEU A 42 7.18 -14.09 -10.41
CA LEU A 42 7.60 -13.19 -11.49
C LEU A 42 7.40 -13.89 -12.84
N GLY A 43 6.82 -13.21 -13.84
CA GLY A 43 6.78 -13.67 -15.24
C GLY A 43 5.37 -13.81 -15.84
N ALA A 44 5.27 -14.21 -17.10
CA ALA A 44 4.00 -14.24 -17.86
C ALA A 44 2.96 -15.28 -17.39
N THR A 45 3.36 -16.22 -16.53
CA THR A 45 2.54 -17.37 -16.10
C THR A 45 2.05 -17.23 -14.66
N ILE A 46 1.68 -16.00 -14.26
CA ILE A 46 1.19 -15.74 -12.91
C ILE A 46 -0.23 -16.35 -12.76
N PRO A 47 -0.53 -17.06 -11.66
CA PRO A 47 -1.89 -17.56 -11.41
C PRO A 47 -2.90 -16.41 -11.41
N ALA A 48 -4.11 -16.64 -11.94
CA ALA A 48 -5.17 -15.63 -11.98
C ALA A 48 -5.51 -15.06 -10.60
N SER A 49 -5.47 -15.90 -9.55
CA SER A 49 -5.67 -15.48 -8.15
C SER A 49 -4.62 -14.44 -7.72
N ILE A 50 -3.36 -14.66 -8.10
CA ILE A 50 -2.25 -13.77 -7.78
C ILE A 50 -2.31 -12.47 -8.59
N LEU A 51 -2.73 -12.54 -9.86
CA LEU A 51 -3.00 -11.35 -10.65
C LEU A 51 -4.10 -10.48 -10.00
N ALA A 52 -5.18 -11.11 -9.50
CA ALA A 52 -6.23 -10.42 -8.77
C ALA A 52 -5.71 -9.79 -7.47
N CYS A 53 -4.96 -10.52 -6.64
CA CYS A 53 -4.34 -9.98 -5.42
C CYS A 53 -3.49 -8.73 -5.72
N ASN A 54 -2.68 -8.75 -6.79
CA ASN A 54 -1.85 -7.62 -7.18
C ASN A 54 -2.66 -6.43 -7.73
N SER A 55 -3.72 -6.69 -8.51
CA SER A 55 -4.59 -5.62 -8.98
C SER A 55 -5.31 -4.89 -7.82
N ALA A 56 -5.74 -5.64 -6.80
CA ALA A 56 -6.33 -5.09 -5.59
C ALA A 56 -5.28 -4.29 -4.80
N PHE A 57 -4.05 -4.82 -4.68
CA PHE A 57 -2.93 -4.10 -4.08
C PHE A 57 -2.65 -2.78 -4.79
N GLY A 58 -2.54 -2.76 -6.12
CA GLY A 58 -2.30 -1.54 -6.89
C GLY A 58 -3.40 -0.49 -6.71
N THR A 59 -4.66 -0.94 -6.64
CA THR A 59 -5.81 -0.04 -6.35
C THR A 59 -5.78 0.50 -4.93
N CYS A 60 -5.39 -0.31 -3.95
CA CYS A 60 -5.19 0.13 -2.56
C CYS A 60 -4.07 1.19 -2.47
N GLN A 61 -2.96 0.94 -3.17
CA GLN A 61 -1.82 1.85 -3.23
C GLN A 61 -2.15 3.19 -3.88
N SER A 62 -2.94 3.19 -4.96
CA SER A 62 -3.35 4.44 -5.61
C SER A 62 -4.24 5.30 -4.69
N ALA A 63 -5.08 4.68 -3.85
CA ALA A 63 -5.86 5.39 -2.84
C ALA A 63 -4.96 6.01 -1.75
N CYS A 64 -3.82 5.41 -1.43
CA CYS A 64 -2.87 6.00 -0.46
C CYS A 64 -2.32 7.37 -0.92
N ALA A 65 -2.30 7.67 -2.22
CA ALA A 65 -1.91 9.00 -2.71
C ALA A 65 -2.81 10.11 -2.14
N ALA A 66 -4.11 9.83 -1.90
CA ALA A 66 -5.00 10.77 -1.26
C ALA A 66 -4.60 11.04 0.21
N VAL A 67 -4.06 10.05 0.91
CA VAL A 67 -3.55 10.20 2.29
C VAL A 67 -2.29 11.07 2.33
N LEU A 68 -1.45 10.97 1.30
CA LEU A 68 -0.25 11.82 1.18
C LEU A 68 -0.61 13.28 0.91
N LEU A 69 -1.64 13.52 0.09
CA LEU A 69 -2.06 14.85 -0.37
C LEU A 69 -3.12 15.50 0.52
N ALA A 70 -3.77 14.73 1.41
CA ALA A 70 -4.79 15.24 2.31
C ALA A 70 -4.17 16.26 3.29
N PRO A 71 -4.71 17.48 3.38
CA PRO A 71 -4.36 18.39 4.47
C PRO A 71 -4.92 17.82 5.77
N PHE A 72 -4.04 17.60 6.74
CA PHE A 72 -4.39 17.16 8.09
C PHE A 72 -4.95 18.39 8.84
N PRO A 73 -6.10 18.28 9.54
CA PRO A 73 -6.65 19.38 10.33
C PRO A 73 -5.72 19.85 11.45
#